data_AF-A0A073ISF1-F1
#
_entry.id   AF-A0A073ISF1-F1
#
_cell.length_a   1.000
_cell.length_b   1.000
_cell.length_c   1.000
_cell.angle_alpha   90.00
_cell.angle_beta   90.00
_cell.angle_gamma   90.00
#
_symmetry.space_group_name_H-M   'P 1'
#
loop_
_entity.id
_entity.type
_entity.pdbx_description
1 polymer ?
#
loop_
_entity_poly.entity_id
_entity_poly.type
_entity_poly.pdbx_seq_one_letter_code
_entity_poly.pdbx_strand_id
1 'polypeptide(L)'
;MSNKLVFQRRTAAGLQTVGEYFAAYEKRNMLDNADFRNPVNQRAESEYSVSRKYTLDRWALYTSGGSVRRNSGYVTLSCTNGAAYMIQPIRLVGLAGRTVTLSVQLLAGSGRIGVFANPDIYSVANPTSRAMSGAGVHSITAVVPSDASGYLCAYISCTTGETLNIARAMLEYGDESTLAQAAPGNYDTELLACLRYAMAISTPSRFRMTNYSTTYLDFNIPLPASLRSAPSLESGEFQLRTLSMGSVSGLAISNVEFISYNQTLGVRVTTDVAHGLTDAVLYVPSRVIISADI
;
A
#
# COMPACT_ATOMS: atom_id res chain seq x y z
N MET A 1 25.52 -17.01 -3.25
CA MET A 1 26.04 -18.00 -2.27
C MET A 1 25.00 -18.15 -1.18
N SER A 2 24.59 -19.37 -0.85
CA SER A 2 23.64 -19.61 0.25
C SER A 2 24.40 -19.64 1.58
N ASN A 3 23.98 -18.81 2.55
CA ASN A 3 24.59 -18.74 3.89
C ASN A 3 24.10 -19.91 4.74
N LYS A 4 24.73 -21.08 4.56
CA LYS A 4 24.42 -22.32 5.26
C LYS A 4 25.23 -22.44 6.55
N LEU A 5 24.55 -22.54 7.69
CA LEU A 5 25.19 -22.92 8.97
C LEU A 5 25.24 -24.45 9.04
N VAL A 6 26.44 -25.01 8.89
CA VAL A 6 26.68 -26.45 8.98
C VAL A 6 27.08 -26.79 10.41
N PHE A 7 26.22 -27.52 11.13
CA PHE A 7 26.59 -28.07 12.43
C PHE A 7 27.46 -29.30 12.23
N GLN A 8 28.71 -29.23 12.65
CA GLN A 8 29.66 -30.34 12.58
C GLN A 8 30.01 -30.84 13.97
N ARG A 9 29.97 -32.17 14.14
CA ARG A 9 30.48 -32.87 15.31
C ARG A 9 31.86 -33.42 14.97
N ARG A 10 32.83 -33.21 15.85
CA ARG A 10 34.13 -33.88 15.75
C ARG A 10 34.03 -35.30 16.29
N THR A 11 34.50 -36.26 15.51
CA THR A 11 34.64 -37.68 15.89
C THR A 11 36.10 -38.12 15.71
N ALA A 12 36.42 -39.35 16.12
CA ALA A 12 37.76 -39.92 15.91
C ALA A 12 38.14 -40.04 14.41
N ALA A 13 37.16 -40.02 13.50
CA ALA A 13 37.37 -40.09 12.05
C ALA A 13 37.39 -38.71 11.36
N GLY A 14 37.24 -37.60 12.09
CA GLY A 14 37.26 -36.24 11.55
C GLY A 14 36.02 -35.41 11.91
N LEU A 15 35.74 -34.39 11.10
CA LEU A 15 34.50 -33.60 11.22
C LEU A 15 33.38 -34.28 10.43
N GLN A 16 32.26 -34.56 11.08
CA GLN A 16 31.04 -35.05 10.45
C GLN A 16 29.94 -34.00 10.57
N THR A 17 29.26 -33.69 9.47
CA THR A 17 28.03 -32.88 9.50
C THR A 17 26.94 -33.67 10.24
N VAL A 18 26.39 -33.08 11.30
CA VAL A 18 25.32 -33.66 12.14
C VAL A 18 24.01 -32.90 12.04
N GLY A 19 24.01 -31.73 11.39
CA GLY A 19 22.82 -30.96 11.12
C GLY A 19 23.14 -29.82 10.16
N GLU A 20 22.14 -29.41 9.40
CA GLU A 20 22.26 -28.29 8.48
C GLU A 20 21.15 -27.30 8.82
N TYR A 21 21.55 -26.15 9.36
CA TYR A 21 20.63 -25.04 9.57
C TYR A 21 20.78 -24.09 8.41
N PHE A 22 19.78 -24.08 7.54
CA PHE A 22 19.49 -22.87 6.81
C PHE A 22 19.12 -21.85 7.87
N ALA A 23 20.01 -20.89 8.11
CA ALA A 23 19.55 -19.64 8.67
C ALA A 23 18.49 -19.14 7.70
N ALA A 24 17.22 -19.28 8.08
CA ALA A 24 16.15 -18.50 7.51
C ALA A 24 16.41 -17.05 7.91
N TYR A 25 17.39 -16.45 7.22
CA TYR A 25 17.30 -15.07 6.82
C TYR A 25 16.01 -15.04 6.00
N GLU A 26 14.88 -14.82 6.66
CA GLU A 26 13.62 -14.58 5.98
C GLU A 26 13.92 -13.48 4.98
N LYS A 27 13.86 -13.83 3.69
CA LYS A 27 14.11 -12.88 2.63
C LYS A 27 13.00 -11.85 2.77
N ARG A 28 13.33 -10.71 3.38
CA ARG A 28 12.34 -9.71 3.77
C ARG A 28 11.51 -9.37 2.55
N ASN A 29 10.20 -9.62 2.66
CA ASN A 29 9.25 -9.18 1.65
C ASN A 29 9.40 -7.67 1.45
N MET A 30 9.64 -7.25 0.21
CA MET A 30 9.69 -5.84 -0.17
C MET A 30 8.31 -5.27 -0.51
N LEU A 31 7.27 -6.12 -0.52
CA LEU A 31 5.87 -5.69 -0.63
C LEU A 31 5.29 -5.42 0.76
N ASP A 32 4.67 -4.26 0.92
CA ASP A 32 3.79 -3.91 2.04
C ASP A 32 2.41 -4.56 1.80
N ASN A 33 1.66 -4.90 2.86
CA ASN A 33 0.25 -5.33 2.80
C ASN A 33 -0.04 -6.45 1.77
N ALA A 34 0.84 -7.45 1.69
CA ALA A 34 0.81 -8.46 0.65
C ALA A 34 0.20 -9.81 1.07
N ASP A 35 -0.27 -9.94 2.33
CA ASP A 35 -1.08 -11.07 2.79
C ASP A 35 -2.57 -10.75 2.67
N PHE A 36 -3.13 -11.03 1.50
CA PHE A 36 -4.52 -10.75 1.16
C PHE A 36 -5.54 -11.63 1.89
N ARG A 37 -5.11 -12.50 2.82
CA ARG A 37 -6.02 -13.26 3.68
C ARG A 37 -6.65 -12.39 4.75
N ASN A 38 -5.91 -11.37 5.22
CA ASN A 38 -6.43 -10.31 6.08
C ASN A 38 -5.71 -8.98 5.78
N PRO A 39 -5.98 -8.35 4.62
CA PRO A 39 -5.26 -7.16 4.21
C PRO A 39 -5.70 -5.95 5.04
N VAL A 40 -4.76 -5.04 5.26
CA VAL A 40 -5.07 -3.67 5.70
C VAL A 40 -5.94 -3.01 4.62
N ASN A 41 -7.07 -2.49 5.07
CA ASN A 41 -8.03 -1.80 4.21
C ASN A 41 -8.51 -0.54 4.95
N GLN A 42 -7.68 0.49 4.92
CA GLN A 42 -8.19 1.86 4.93
C GLN A 42 -8.92 2.12 3.59
N ARG A 43 -9.51 3.31 3.41
CA ARG A 43 -10.63 3.55 2.45
C ARG A 43 -11.90 2.77 2.83
N ALA A 44 -11.80 1.46 3.08
CA ALA A 44 -12.81 0.52 3.62
C ALA A 44 -13.89 0.01 2.65
N GLU A 45 -13.62 0.08 1.34
CA GLU A 45 -14.49 -0.55 0.35
C GLU A 45 -14.38 -2.08 0.35
N SER A 46 -15.45 -2.76 -0.03
CA SER A 46 -15.47 -4.21 -0.28
C SER A 46 -14.96 -4.56 -1.68
N GLU A 47 -15.08 -3.64 -2.63
CA GLU A 47 -14.63 -3.78 -4.01
C GLU A 47 -14.16 -2.43 -4.58
N TYR A 48 -13.04 -2.45 -5.29
CA TYR A 48 -12.44 -1.30 -5.96
C TYR A 48 -12.46 -1.51 -7.47
N SER A 49 -13.10 -0.60 -8.22
CA SER A 49 -13.22 -0.65 -9.69
C SER A 49 -12.74 0.62 -10.40
N VAL A 50 -12.24 1.61 -9.64
CA VAL A 50 -11.74 2.88 -10.18
C VAL A 50 -10.29 2.71 -10.63
N SER A 51 -10.01 3.04 -11.89
CA SER A 51 -8.67 3.00 -12.47
C SER A 51 -7.80 4.17 -11.98
N ARG A 52 -6.48 3.94 -11.91
CA ARG A 52 -5.47 4.90 -11.44
C ARG A 52 -5.72 5.39 -10.01
N LYS A 53 -6.09 4.45 -9.13
CA LYS A 53 -6.35 4.70 -7.70
C LYS A 53 -5.74 3.61 -6.83
N TYR A 54 -5.40 3.98 -5.59
CA TYR A 54 -5.04 3.03 -4.56
C TYR A 54 -6.28 2.34 -3.98
N THR A 55 -6.11 1.10 -3.55
CA THR A 55 -7.18 0.18 -3.18
C THR A 55 -6.94 -0.29 -1.73
N LEU A 56 -6.83 -1.61 -1.52
CA LEU A 56 -6.17 -2.19 -0.34
C LEU A 56 -4.82 -1.50 -0.18
N ASP A 57 -4.56 -0.92 0.99
CA ASP A 57 -3.46 0.03 1.24
C ASP A 57 -2.16 -0.40 0.54
N ARG A 58 -1.48 0.55 -0.12
CA ARG A 58 -0.27 0.36 -0.94
C ARG A 58 -0.46 -0.28 -2.31
N TRP A 59 -1.56 -0.99 -2.58
CA TRP A 59 -1.84 -1.57 -3.90
C TRP A 59 -2.69 -0.64 -4.75
N ALA A 60 -2.18 -0.26 -5.92
CA ALA A 60 -2.89 0.54 -6.92
C ALA A 60 -3.56 -0.34 -7.98
N LEU A 61 -4.75 0.05 -8.43
CA LEU A 61 -5.46 -0.56 -9.55
C LEU A 61 -5.27 0.28 -10.81
N TYR A 62 -4.72 -0.34 -11.85
CA TYR A 62 -4.78 0.18 -13.22
C TYR A 62 -5.69 -0.72 -14.05
N THR A 63 -6.72 -0.17 -14.67
CA THR A 63 -7.68 -0.98 -15.43
C THR A 63 -8.44 -0.22 -16.51
N SER A 64 -8.94 -0.97 -17.51
CA SER A 64 -9.92 -0.54 -18.51
C SER A 64 -11.33 -1.11 -18.29
N GLY A 65 -11.54 -1.89 -17.23
CA GLY A 65 -12.81 -2.58 -16.96
C GLY A 65 -12.63 -3.81 -16.09
N GLY A 66 -12.15 -3.62 -14.86
CA GLY A 66 -11.86 -4.69 -13.92
C GLY A 66 -11.87 -4.20 -12.49
N SER A 67 -11.79 -5.12 -11.53
CA SER A 67 -11.94 -4.80 -10.11
C SER A 67 -11.06 -5.65 -9.20
N VAL A 68 -10.79 -5.11 -8.01
CA VAL A 68 -10.19 -5.80 -6.86
C VAL A 68 -11.27 -5.92 -5.78
N ARG A 69 -11.75 -7.13 -5.53
CA ARG A 69 -12.76 -7.43 -4.52
C ARG A 69 -12.14 -8.17 -3.33
N ARG A 70 -12.45 -7.72 -2.11
CA ARG A 70 -12.07 -8.42 -0.88
C ARG A 70 -13.05 -9.56 -0.60
N ASN A 71 -12.52 -10.74 -0.29
CA ASN A 71 -13.28 -11.88 0.20
C ASN A 71 -12.72 -12.36 1.55
N SER A 72 -13.36 -13.37 2.15
CA SER A 72 -12.80 -14.01 3.35
C SER A 72 -11.59 -14.86 2.97
N GLY A 73 -10.39 -14.49 3.44
CA GLY A 73 -9.17 -15.26 3.23
C GLY A 73 -8.51 -15.11 1.84
N TYR A 74 -8.96 -14.18 0.99
CA TYR A 74 -8.30 -13.85 -0.29
C TYR A 74 -8.89 -12.58 -0.91
N VAL A 75 -8.27 -12.09 -1.98
CA VAL A 75 -8.81 -11.05 -2.86
C VAL A 75 -9.04 -11.61 -4.26
N THR A 76 -10.05 -11.11 -4.96
CA THR A 76 -10.31 -11.44 -6.36
C THR A 76 -9.92 -10.27 -7.25
N LEU A 77 -9.02 -10.49 -8.20
CA LEU A 77 -8.77 -9.57 -9.32
C LEU A 77 -9.51 -10.10 -10.55
N SER A 78 -10.40 -9.30 -11.13
CA SER A 78 -11.20 -9.67 -12.30
C SER A 78 -11.12 -8.61 -13.39
N CYS A 79 -11.33 -9.00 -14.66
CA CYS A 79 -11.39 -8.09 -15.79
C CYS A 79 -12.49 -8.50 -16.78
N THR A 80 -13.44 -7.60 -17.03
CA THR A 80 -14.50 -7.76 -18.03
C THR A 80 -14.18 -7.05 -19.35
N ASN A 81 -13.25 -6.08 -19.35
CA ASN A 81 -12.83 -5.37 -20.55
C ASN A 81 -11.37 -4.92 -20.52
N GLY A 82 -10.59 -5.38 -21.50
CA GLY A 82 -9.17 -5.07 -21.71
C GLY A 82 -8.27 -5.78 -20.70
N ALA A 83 -7.68 -5.01 -19.78
CA ALA A 83 -6.81 -5.53 -18.73
C ALA A 83 -7.04 -4.85 -17.37
N ALA A 84 -6.69 -5.56 -16.31
CA ALA A 84 -6.63 -5.05 -14.94
C ALA A 84 -5.30 -5.46 -14.30
N TYR A 85 -4.66 -4.54 -13.58
CA TYR A 85 -3.39 -4.70 -12.91
C TYR A 85 -3.52 -4.23 -11.46
N MET A 86 -3.25 -5.12 -10.50
CA MET A 86 -2.87 -4.75 -9.14
C MET A 86 -1.37 -4.49 -9.14
N ILE A 87 -0.97 -3.27 -8.78
CA ILE A 87 0.42 -2.79 -8.87
C ILE A 87 0.86 -2.32 -7.48
N GLN A 88 2.05 -2.73 -7.05
CA GLN A 88 2.71 -2.12 -5.89
C GLN A 88 4.05 -1.48 -6.31
N PRO A 89 4.17 -0.14 -6.20
CA PRO A 89 5.42 0.56 -6.48
C PRO A 89 6.35 0.61 -5.27
N ILE A 90 7.61 0.27 -5.53
CA ILE A 90 8.72 0.23 -4.58
C ILE A 90 9.77 1.24 -5.06
N ARG A 91 10.33 2.06 -4.16
CA ARG A 91 11.41 3.00 -4.54
C ARG A 91 12.62 2.19 -5.01
N LEU A 92 13.17 2.53 -6.17
CA LEU A 92 14.27 1.78 -6.83
C LEU A 92 15.64 1.91 -6.13
N VAL A 93 15.71 2.54 -4.95
CA VAL A 93 16.95 2.82 -4.22
C VAL A 93 17.67 1.51 -3.85
N GLY A 94 18.81 1.25 -4.46
CA GLY A 94 19.63 0.04 -4.26
C GLY A 94 19.21 -1.18 -5.08
N LEU A 95 18.12 -1.09 -5.87
CA LEU A 95 17.57 -2.20 -6.65
C LEU A 95 18.12 -2.30 -8.08
N ALA A 96 18.63 -1.22 -8.67
CA ALA A 96 19.14 -1.22 -10.05
C ALA A 96 20.26 -2.27 -10.24
N GLY A 97 20.18 -3.07 -11.31
CA GLY A 97 21.11 -4.17 -11.58
C GLY A 97 21.03 -5.37 -10.62
N ARG A 98 20.04 -5.41 -9.70
CA ARG A 98 19.85 -6.54 -8.78
C ARG A 98 18.84 -7.54 -9.34
N THR A 99 19.05 -8.81 -9.02
CA THR A 99 18.05 -9.86 -9.24
C THR A 99 16.99 -9.83 -8.13
N VAL A 100 15.72 -9.94 -8.52
CA VAL A 100 14.57 -10.08 -7.62
C VAL A 100 13.66 -11.21 -8.09
N THR A 101 12.97 -11.84 -7.15
CA THR A 101 11.92 -12.84 -7.44
C THR A 101 10.58 -12.34 -6.92
N LEU A 102 9.61 -12.19 -7.82
CA LEU A 102 8.20 -11.99 -7.47
C LEU A 102 7.51 -13.35 -7.39
N SER A 103 6.70 -13.54 -6.37
CA SER A 103 5.92 -14.75 -6.13
C SER A 103 4.50 -14.42 -5.69
N VAL A 104 3.55 -15.26 -6.07
CA VAL A 104 2.13 -15.14 -5.75
C VAL A 104 1.53 -16.51 -5.47
N GLN A 105 0.69 -16.60 -4.44
CA GLN A 105 -0.12 -17.77 -4.13
C GLN A 105 -1.54 -17.58 -4.65
N LEU A 106 -1.91 -18.34 -5.67
CA LEU A 106 -3.28 -18.40 -6.20
C LEU A 106 -4.07 -19.52 -5.54
N LEU A 107 -5.35 -19.25 -5.29
CA LEU A 107 -6.35 -20.25 -4.90
C LEU A 107 -7.10 -20.79 -6.13
N ALA A 108 -7.26 -19.96 -7.18
CA ALA A 108 -7.86 -20.32 -8.45
C ALA A 108 -7.57 -19.22 -9.49
N GLY A 109 -7.78 -19.53 -10.78
CA GLY A 109 -7.81 -18.54 -11.86
C GLY A 109 -6.66 -18.60 -12.85
N SER A 110 -6.60 -17.62 -13.75
CA SER A 110 -5.52 -17.40 -14.71
C SER A 110 -5.21 -15.91 -14.87
N GLY A 111 -3.99 -15.61 -15.33
CA GLY A 111 -3.53 -14.24 -15.57
C GLY A 111 -2.01 -14.18 -15.67
N ARG A 112 -1.39 -13.10 -15.20
CA ARG A 112 0.07 -12.90 -15.22
C ARG A 112 0.58 -12.28 -13.94
N ILE A 113 1.84 -12.58 -13.61
CA ILE A 113 2.67 -11.82 -12.67
C ILE A 113 3.86 -11.23 -13.40
N GLY A 114 4.38 -10.12 -12.90
CA GLY A 114 5.61 -9.56 -13.43
C GLY A 114 6.14 -8.38 -12.64
N VAL A 115 7.28 -7.87 -13.11
CA VAL A 115 7.85 -6.61 -12.67
C VAL A 115 8.16 -5.72 -13.86
N PHE A 116 8.07 -4.42 -13.67
CA PHE A 116 8.57 -3.40 -14.60
C PHE A 116 9.17 -2.24 -13.80
N ALA A 117 9.94 -1.37 -14.45
CA ALA A 117 10.45 -0.15 -13.83
C ALA A 117 10.01 1.08 -14.62
N ASN A 118 9.39 2.05 -13.95
CA ASN A 118 8.89 3.28 -14.56
C ASN A 118 8.69 4.38 -13.49
N PRO A 119 8.94 5.67 -13.80
CA PRO A 119 8.43 6.78 -13.02
C PRO A 119 6.90 6.86 -12.93
N ASP A 120 6.16 6.57 -14.01
CA ASP A 120 4.69 6.43 -13.98
C ASP A 120 4.32 4.97 -13.66
N ILE A 121 3.83 4.75 -12.43
CA ILE A 121 3.42 3.44 -11.92
C ILE A 121 2.23 2.83 -12.69
N TYR A 122 1.51 3.64 -13.47
CA TYR A 122 0.38 3.22 -14.30
C TYR A 122 0.77 2.97 -15.77
N SER A 123 2.06 3.15 -16.12
CA SER A 123 2.58 2.91 -17.46
C SER A 123 3.39 1.62 -17.50
N VAL A 124 2.70 0.49 -17.71
CA VAL A 124 3.28 -0.86 -17.72
C VAL A 124 4.07 -1.08 -19.03
N ALA A 125 5.31 -0.58 -19.07
CA ALA A 125 6.21 -0.68 -20.21
C ALA A 125 7.26 -1.80 -20.02
N ASN A 126 7.50 -2.58 -21.07
CA ASN A 126 8.53 -3.64 -21.13
C ASN A 126 8.59 -4.58 -19.90
N PRO A 127 7.46 -5.14 -19.40
CA PRO A 127 7.47 -5.94 -18.19
C PRO A 127 8.14 -7.31 -18.37
N THR A 128 8.99 -7.69 -17.43
CA THR A 128 9.39 -9.10 -17.26
C THR A 128 8.23 -9.83 -16.59
N SER A 129 7.56 -10.73 -17.33
CA SER A 129 6.29 -11.33 -16.89
C SER A 129 6.11 -12.80 -17.25
N ARG A 130 5.33 -13.52 -16.45
CA ARG A 130 5.00 -14.94 -16.60
C ARG A 130 3.50 -15.16 -16.46
N ALA A 131 2.94 -16.01 -17.33
CA ALA A 131 1.55 -16.44 -17.22
C ALA A 131 1.36 -17.40 -16.03
N MET A 132 0.21 -17.29 -15.36
CA MET A 132 -0.24 -18.15 -14.27
C MET A 132 -1.55 -18.81 -14.65
N SER A 133 -1.75 -20.03 -14.18
CA SER A 133 -3.02 -20.75 -14.30
C SER A 133 -3.12 -21.81 -13.21
N GLY A 134 -4.31 -21.95 -12.62
CA GLY A 134 -4.58 -22.90 -11.54
C GLY A 134 -4.18 -22.40 -10.15
N ALA A 135 -4.51 -23.22 -9.15
CA ALA A 135 -4.10 -22.99 -7.78
C ALA A 135 -2.61 -23.35 -7.58
N GLY A 136 -1.91 -22.63 -6.70
CA GLY A 136 -0.52 -22.91 -6.37
C GLY A 136 0.33 -21.65 -6.17
N VAL A 137 1.62 -21.86 -5.91
CA VAL A 137 2.62 -20.79 -5.88
C VAL A 137 3.20 -20.63 -7.28
N HIS A 138 3.10 -19.41 -7.82
CA HIS A 138 3.70 -19.01 -9.08
C HIS A 138 4.79 -17.97 -8.79
N SER A 139 5.95 -18.09 -9.42
CA SER A 139 7.03 -17.11 -9.31
C SER A 139 7.63 -16.73 -10.65
N ILE A 140 8.29 -15.58 -10.68
CA ILE A 140 9.16 -15.12 -11.76
C ILE A 140 10.37 -14.39 -11.17
N THR A 141 11.55 -14.69 -11.71
CA THR A 141 12.79 -14.00 -11.39
C THR A 141 13.13 -13.01 -12.50
N ALA A 142 13.56 -11.80 -12.13
CA ALA A 142 13.90 -10.72 -13.04
C ALA A 142 15.18 -10.00 -12.56
N VAL A 143 15.98 -9.51 -13.50
CA VAL A 143 17.03 -8.54 -13.20
C VAL A 143 16.44 -7.15 -13.41
N VAL A 144 16.48 -6.31 -12.37
CA VAL A 144 16.08 -4.90 -12.48
C VAL A 144 17.10 -4.19 -13.39
N PRO A 145 16.67 -3.46 -14.44
CA PRO A 145 17.61 -2.79 -15.34
C PRO A 145 18.55 -1.84 -14.58
N SER A 146 19.80 -1.74 -15.02
CA SER A 146 20.83 -0.92 -14.36
C SER A 146 20.62 0.59 -14.56
N ASP A 147 19.88 0.97 -15.60
CA ASP A 147 19.46 2.32 -15.97
C ASP A 147 18.04 2.67 -15.49
N ALA A 148 17.38 1.75 -14.76
CA ALA A 148 16.02 1.94 -14.28
C ALA A 148 15.90 3.12 -13.29
N SER A 149 14.83 3.91 -13.45
CA SER A 149 14.55 5.08 -12.61
C SER A 149 13.10 5.09 -12.11
N GLY A 150 12.82 5.92 -11.09
CA GLY A 150 11.51 6.01 -10.46
C GLY A 150 11.22 4.84 -9.53
N TYR A 151 10.35 3.93 -9.94
CA TYR A 151 9.85 2.82 -9.13
C TYR A 151 10.05 1.47 -9.80
N LEU A 152 10.44 0.47 -9.00
CA LEU A 152 10.23 -0.93 -9.36
C LEU A 152 8.78 -1.27 -9.01
N CYS A 153 7.99 -1.64 -9.99
CA CYS A 153 6.58 -1.97 -9.82
C CYS A 153 6.41 -3.49 -9.94
N ALA A 154 6.03 -4.13 -8.83
CA ALA A 154 5.56 -5.51 -8.85
C ALA A 154 4.07 -5.52 -9.19
N TYR A 155 3.63 -6.45 -10.04
CA TYR A 155 2.22 -6.50 -10.43
C TYR A 155 1.66 -7.90 -10.60
N ILE A 156 0.34 -7.97 -10.43
CA ILE A 156 -0.53 -9.11 -10.73
C ILE A 156 -1.59 -8.60 -11.70
N SER A 157 -1.84 -9.29 -12.81
CA SER A 157 -2.78 -8.81 -13.83
C SER A 157 -3.64 -9.91 -14.42
N CYS A 158 -4.84 -9.55 -14.86
CA CYS A 158 -5.71 -10.39 -15.68
C CYS A 158 -6.28 -9.61 -16.88
N THR A 159 -6.73 -10.33 -17.90
CA THR A 159 -7.34 -9.77 -19.13
C THR A 159 -8.82 -10.13 -19.24
N THR A 160 -9.53 -9.62 -20.25
CA THR A 160 -10.97 -9.90 -20.48
C THR A 160 -11.33 -11.37 -20.28
N GLY A 161 -12.25 -11.65 -19.34
CA GLY A 161 -12.75 -12.98 -19.03
C GLY A 161 -11.89 -13.78 -18.04
N GLU A 162 -10.69 -13.28 -17.72
CA GLU A 162 -9.85 -13.86 -16.68
C GLU A 162 -10.23 -13.36 -15.28
N THR A 163 -9.96 -14.18 -14.28
CA THR A 163 -10.15 -13.87 -12.86
C THR A 163 -9.10 -14.61 -12.06
N LEU A 164 -8.59 -13.99 -11.00
CA LEU A 164 -7.56 -14.51 -10.10
C LEU A 164 -8.05 -14.42 -8.66
N ASN A 165 -8.06 -15.53 -7.93
CA ASN A 165 -8.24 -15.53 -6.47
C ASN A 165 -6.87 -15.62 -5.82
N ILE A 166 -6.44 -14.54 -5.18
CA ILE A 166 -5.07 -14.30 -4.72
C ILE A 166 -5.05 -14.33 -3.19
N ALA A 167 -4.28 -15.24 -2.61
CA ALA A 167 -4.11 -15.32 -1.16
C ALA A 167 -2.97 -14.44 -0.65
N ARG A 168 -1.81 -14.46 -1.33
CA ARG A 168 -0.59 -13.77 -0.90
C ARG A 168 0.33 -13.42 -2.07
N ALA A 169 1.20 -12.42 -1.88
CA ALA A 169 2.33 -12.13 -2.75
C ALA A 169 3.62 -11.83 -1.95
N MET A 170 4.79 -12.06 -2.54
CA MET A 170 6.07 -11.57 -2.02
C MET A 170 7.03 -11.16 -3.14
N LEU A 171 7.78 -10.08 -2.92
CA LEU A 171 8.94 -9.70 -3.73
C LEU A 171 10.20 -9.81 -2.88
N GLU A 172 11.15 -10.63 -3.32
CA GLU A 172 12.33 -11.03 -2.57
C GLU A 172 13.62 -10.73 -3.35
N TYR A 173 14.74 -10.52 -2.65
CA TYR A 173 16.06 -10.41 -3.31
C TYR A 173 16.59 -11.77 -3.77
N GLY A 174 17.30 -11.76 -4.90
CA GLY A 174 17.88 -12.94 -5.51
C GLY A 174 16.92 -13.62 -6.49
N ASP A 175 17.10 -14.93 -6.64
CA ASP A 175 16.53 -15.78 -7.70
C ASP A 175 15.58 -16.89 -7.19
N GLU A 176 15.51 -17.07 -5.88
CA GLU A 176 14.64 -18.02 -5.18
C GLU A 176 13.52 -17.31 -4.41
N SER A 177 12.33 -17.91 -4.35
CA SER A 177 11.23 -17.46 -3.49
C SER A 177 11.03 -18.34 -2.27
N THR A 178 10.63 -17.74 -1.15
CA THR A 178 10.28 -18.41 0.11
C THR A 178 8.77 -18.40 0.42
N LEU A 179 7.90 -18.07 -0.53
CA LEU A 179 6.45 -17.90 -0.30
C LEU A 179 5.70 -19.15 0.15
N ALA A 180 6.19 -20.34 -0.20
CA ALA A 180 5.62 -21.59 0.31
C ALA A 180 5.88 -21.79 1.81
N GLN A 181 6.97 -21.19 2.34
CA GLN A 181 7.44 -21.34 3.72
C GLN A 181 7.09 -20.14 4.61
N ALA A 182 6.85 -18.97 4.01
CA ALA A 182 6.58 -17.73 4.74
C ALA A 182 5.37 -17.86 5.68
N ALA A 183 5.54 -17.36 6.91
CA ALA A 183 4.46 -17.22 7.88
C ALA A 183 3.36 -16.26 7.39
N PRO A 184 2.17 -16.25 8.02
CA PRO A 184 1.18 -15.20 7.80
C PRO A 184 1.70 -13.80 8.15
N GLY A 185 1.32 -12.82 7.34
CA GLY A 185 1.57 -11.42 7.63
C GLY A 185 0.88 -11.00 8.93
N ASN A 186 1.60 -10.26 9.78
CA ASN A 186 1.04 -9.72 11.02
C ASN A 186 0.27 -8.42 10.70
N TYR A 187 -1.05 -8.43 10.90
CA TYR A 187 -1.93 -7.31 10.56
C TYR A 187 -1.51 -5.98 11.20
N ASP A 188 -1.12 -5.97 12.48
CA ASP A 188 -0.75 -4.74 13.19
C ASP A 188 0.55 -4.14 12.65
N THR A 189 1.50 -4.98 12.27
CA THR A 189 2.77 -4.57 11.62
C THR A 189 2.50 -3.98 10.24
N GLU A 190 1.63 -4.61 9.45
CA GLU A 190 1.22 -4.11 8.13
C GLU A 190 0.44 -2.79 8.27
N LEU A 191 -0.43 -2.66 9.28
CA LEU A 191 -1.17 -1.43 9.56
C LEU A 191 -0.22 -0.28 9.92
N LEU A 192 0.76 -0.52 10.78
CA LEU A 192 1.79 0.47 11.12
C LEU A 192 2.63 0.90 9.91
N ALA A 193 2.89 -0.01 8.96
CA ALA A 193 3.53 0.33 7.69
C ALA A 193 2.61 1.17 6.78
N CYS A 194 1.35 0.77 6.63
CA CYS A 194 0.35 1.44 5.79
C CYS A 194 -0.04 2.83 6.27
N LEU A 195 -0.07 3.06 7.59
CA LEU A 195 -0.38 4.36 8.22
C LEU A 195 0.57 5.50 7.83
N ARG A 196 1.70 5.19 7.18
CA ARG A 196 2.63 6.17 6.59
C ARG A 196 2.21 6.66 5.20
N TYR A 197 1.27 5.97 4.56
CA TYR A 197 0.87 6.15 3.17
C TYR A 197 -0.59 6.53 3.02
N ALA A 198 -1.48 6.00 3.85
CA ALA A 198 -2.85 6.45 3.95
C ALA A 198 -3.23 6.58 5.43
N MET A 199 -4.18 7.47 5.71
CA MET A 199 -4.80 7.57 7.03
C MET A 199 -6.30 7.78 6.89
N ALA A 200 -7.07 6.93 7.57
CA ALA A 200 -8.48 7.14 7.76
C ALA A 200 -8.76 7.85 9.09
N ILE A 201 -9.39 9.03 9.03
CA ILE A 201 -9.97 9.65 10.22
C ILE A 201 -11.38 9.09 10.40
N SER A 202 -11.61 8.42 11.53
CA SER A 202 -12.91 7.87 11.92
C SER A 202 -13.94 8.99 12.18
N THR A 203 -15.20 8.71 11.90
CA THR A 203 -16.33 9.60 12.25
C THR A 203 -17.04 9.10 13.52
N PRO A 204 -17.54 9.99 14.40
CA PRO A 204 -17.32 11.44 14.40
C PRO A 204 -15.98 11.81 15.07
N SER A 205 -15.13 12.58 14.37
CA SER A 205 -13.93 13.18 14.97
C SER A 205 -14.04 14.69 15.07
N ARG A 206 -13.38 15.27 16.08
CA ARG A 206 -13.43 16.70 16.43
C ARG A 206 -12.04 17.16 16.84
N PHE A 207 -11.54 18.22 16.20
CA PHE A 207 -10.25 18.83 16.53
C PHE A 207 -10.46 20.31 16.81
N ARG A 208 -10.01 20.81 17.96
CA ARG A 208 -10.12 22.23 18.29
C ARG A 208 -9.04 23.01 17.53
N MET A 209 -9.40 24.23 17.14
CA MET A 209 -8.51 25.19 16.50
C MET A 209 -7.25 25.44 17.34
N THR A 210 -6.10 25.54 16.68
CA THR A 210 -4.80 25.82 17.30
C THR A 210 -4.24 27.19 16.94
N ASN A 211 -4.64 27.75 15.78
CA ASN A 211 -4.27 29.09 15.32
C ASN A 211 -5.33 29.62 14.34
N TYR A 212 -5.40 30.93 14.13
CA TYR A 212 -6.33 31.55 13.18
C TYR A 212 -5.79 32.88 12.63
N SER A 213 -6.39 33.30 11.51
CA SER A 213 -6.20 34.60 10.87
C SER A 213 -7.56 35.23 10.58
N THR A 214 -7.68 36.08 9.57
CA THR A 214 -8.96 36.58 9.06
C THR A 214 -9.66 35.55 8.17
N THR A 215 -8.90 34.75 7.43
CA THR A 215 -9.38 33.88 6.33
C THR A 215 -8.90 32.43 6.41
N TYR A 216 -8.19 32.03 7.48
CA TYR A 216 -7.79 30.64 7.68
C TYR A 216 -7.78 30.26 9.16
N LEU A 217 -7.98 28.97 9.42
CA LEU A 217 -7.90 28.35 10.73
C LEU A 217 -7.00 27.11 10.64
N ASP A 218 -6.10 26.94 11.61
CA ASP A 218 -5.21 25.78 11.72
C ASP A 218 -5.70 24.82 12.82
N PHE A 219 -5.51 23.53 12.58
CA PHE A 219 -5.87 22.43 13.47
C PHE A 219 -4.75 21.39 13.51
N ASN A 220 -4.64 20.67 14.63
CA ASN A 220 -3.71 19.56 14.78
C ASN A 220 -4.47 18.24 14.94
N ILE A 221 -4.20 17.29 14.04
CA ILE A 221 -4.70 15.91 14.10
C ILE A 221 -3.54 14.99 14.47
N PRO A 222 -3.60 14.24 15.58
CA PRO A 222 -2.54 13.30 15.96
C PRO A 222 -2.31 12.23 14.90
N LEU A 223 -1.05 11.98 14.52
CA LEU A 223 -0.69 10.90 13.61
C LEU A 223 -0.14 9.69 14.40
N PRO A 224 -0.68 8.46 14.25
CA PRO A 224 -0.02 7.25 14.76
C PRO A 224 1.35 6.97 14.11
N ALA A 225 1.63 7.51 12.92
CA ALA A 225 2.94 7.45 12.27
C ALA A 225 3.14 8.66 11.35
N SER A 226 4.38 9.17 11.24
CA SER A 226 4.69 10.24 10.28
C SER A 226 4.46 9.78 8.84
N LEU A 227 3.76 10.61 8.06
CA LEU A 227 3.47 10.31 6.67
C LEU A 227 4.74 10.41 5.83
N ARG A 228 4.79 9.60 4.77
CA ARG A 228 5.93 9.44 3.86
C ARG A 228 6.28 10.71 3.09
N SER A 229 5.27 11.51 2.76
CA SER A 229 5.34 12.68 1.89
C SER A 229 4.19 13.64 2.23
N ALA A 230 4.22 14.85 1.68
CA ALA A 230 3.11 15.78 1.75
C ALA A 230 1.82 15.08 1.25
N PRO A 231 0.76 15.01 2.07
CA PRO A 231 -0.44 14.28 1.72
C PRO A 231 -1.46 15.15 0.97
N SER A 232 -2.51 14.49 0.48
CA SER A 232 -3.70 15.10 -0.11
C SER A 232 -4.98 14.52 0.50
N LEU A 233 -6.10 15.23 0.37
CA LEU A 233 -7.42 14.74 0.73
C LEU A 233 -7.91 13.84 -0.40
N GLU A 234 -8.01 12.53 -0.16
CA GLU A 234 -8.43 11.56 -1.16
C GLU A 234 -9.95 11.42 -1.21
N SER A 235 -10.61 11.42 -0.04
CA SER A 235 -12.07 11.35 0.08
C SER A 235 -12.58 11.84 1.44
N GLY A 236 -13.87 12.11 1.51
CA GLY A 236 -14.53 12.75 2.65
C GLY A 236 -14.38 14.27 2.64
N GLU A 237 -14.95 14.91 3.66
CA GLU A 237 -14.94 16.37 3.82
C GLU A 237 -14.66 16.76 5.27
N PHE A 238 -14.18 17.98 5.47
CA PHE A 238 -14.13 18.62 6.77
C PHE A 238 -15.23 19.68 6.87
N GLN A 239 -15.69 19.97 8.09
CA GLN A 239 -16.67 21.03 8.35
C GLN A 239 -16.20 21.90 9.52
N LEU A 240 -16.46 23.21 9.46
CA LEU A 240 -16.28 24.12 10.60
C LEU A 240 -17.53 24.12 11.49
N ARG A 241 -17.30 23.98 12.80
CA ARG A 241 -18.34 23.95 13.83
C ARG A 241 -17.96 24.88 14.99
N THR A 242 -18.98 25.39 15.69
CA THR A 242 -18.78 26.05 16.99
C THR A 242 -18.37 25.02 18.06
N LEU A 243 -17.91 25.49 19.23
CA LEU A 243 -17.69 24.61 20.40
C LEU A 243 -18.96 23.87 20.84
N SER A 244 -20.15 24.45 20.61
CA SER A 244 -21.45 23.83 20.83
C SER A 244 -21.89 22.88 19.70
N MET A 245 -21.00 22.56 18.74
CA MET A 245 -21.25 21.75 17.54
C MET A 245 -22.29 22.31 16.56
N GLY A 246 -22.68 23.57 16.71
CA GLY A 246 -23.51 24.28 15.74
C GLY A 246 -22.77 24.47 14.41
N SER A 247 -23.50 24.48 13.29
CA SER A 247 -22.97 24.90 12.00
C SER A 247 -22.56 26.36 12.06
N VAL A 248 -21.42 26.74 11.46
CA VAL A 248 -21.08 28.15 11.26
C VAL A 248 -21.84 28.65 10.03
N SER A 249 -22.85 29.48 10.22
CA SER A 249 -23.72 29.95 9.13
C SER A 249 -22.95 30.83 8.14
N GLY A 250 -23.18 30.64 6.85
CA GLY A 250 -22.58 31.43 5.78
C GLY A 250 -21.08 31.20 5.53
N LEU A 251 -20.45 30.24 6.21
CA LEU A 251 -19.02 29.97 6.09
C LEU A 251 -18.75 28.60 5.45
N ALA A 252 -18.11 28.60 4.28
CA ALA A 252 -17.64 27.41 3.60
C ALA A 252 -16.10 27.31 3.69
N ILE A 253 -15.58 26.08 3.75
CA ILE A 253 -14.17 25.80 3.53
C ILE A 253 -13.94 25.78 2.02
N SER A 254 -13.03 26.60 1.52
CA SER A 254 -12.68 26.68 0.09
C SER A 254 -11.34 26.04 -0.25
N ASN A 255 -10.46 25.85 0.72
CA ASN A 255 -9.24 25.06 0.56
C ASN A 255 -8.87 24.31 1.85
N VAL A 256 -8.21 23.16 1.70
CA VAL A 256 -7.62 22.37 2.79
C VAL A 256 -6.15 22.12 2.45
N GLU A 257 -5.24 22.57 3.31
CA GLU A 257 -3.80 22.43 3.15
C GLU A 257 -3.20 21.65 4.32
N PHE A 258 -2.28 20.72 4.03
CA PHE A 258 -1.58 19.92 5.04
C PHE A 258 -0.20 20.52 5.35
N ILE A 259 -0.16 21.46 6.30
CA ILE A 259 1.01 22.28 6.63
C ILE A 259 2.08 21.57 7.48
N SER A 260 1.76 20.40 8.04
CA SER A 260 2.72 19.48 8.69
C SER A 260 2.20 18.05 8.59
N TYR A 261 3.11 17.07 8.57
CA TYR A 261 2.78 15.64 8.44
C TYR A 261 3.78 14.71 9.17
N ASN A 262 4.56 15.26 10.12
CA ASN A 262 5.52 14.53 10.94
C ASN A 262 5.05 14.51 12.40
N GLN A 263 4.67 13.34 12.93
CA GLN A 263 4.05 13.09 14.25
C GLN A 263 2.68 13.75 14.50
N THR A 264 2.42 14.90 13.90
CA THR A 264 1.12 15.59 13.89
C THR A 264 0.82 16.06 12.47
N LEU A 265 -0.44 15.89 12.06
CA LEU A 265 -0.95 16.46 10.83
C LEU A 265 -1.48 17.85 11.13
N GLY A 266 -0.76 18.87 10.65
CA GLY A 266 -1.26 20.25 10.66
C GLY A 266 -2.22 20.42 9.49
N VAL A 267 -3.48 20.75 9.78
CA VAL A 267 -4.52 21.00 8.78
C VAL A 267 -4.89 22.47 8.82
N ARG A 268 -4.60 23.20 7.75
CA ARG A 268 -5.10 24.55 7.51
C ARG A 268 -6.35 24.48 6.66
N VAL A 269 -7.42 25.14 7.09
CA VAL A 269 -8.60 25.36 6.26
C VAL A 269 -8.73 26.83 5.94
N THR A 270 -8.96 27.14 4.67
CA THR A 270 -9.17 28.52 4.17
C THR A 270 -10.64 28.75 3.91
N THR A 271 -11.10 29.99 4.10
CA THR A 271 -12.46 30.44 3.81
C THR A 271 -12.44 31.62 2.84
N ASP A 272 -13.37 31.66 1.88
CA ASP A 272 -13.41 32.73 0.85
C ASP A 272 -13.74 34.12 1.39
N VAL A 273 -14.27 34.18 2.60
CA VAL A 273 -14.64 35.40 3.32
C VAL A 273 -13.98 35.45 4.69
N ALA A 274 -13.92 36.65 5.27
CA ALA A 274 -13.47 36.83 6.64
C ALA A 274 -14.40 36.08 7.62
N HIS A 275 -13.87 35.14 8.41
CA HIS A 275 -14.71 34.24 9.21
C HIS A 275 -15.16 34.82 10.55
N GLY A 276 -14.43 35.80 11.12
CA GLY A 276 -14.72 36.40 12.44
C GLY A 276 -14.58 35.47 13.64
N LEU A 277 -14.43 34.15 13.43
CA LEU A 277 -14.18 33.15 14.47
C LEU A 277 -12.85 33.40 15.20
N THR A 278 -12.90 33.34 16.54
CA THR A 278 -11.73 33.30 17.44
C THR A 278 -11.55 31.94 18.12
N ASP A 279 -12.44 30.99 17.86
CA ASP A 279 -12.36 29.57 18.22
C ASP A 279 -13.27 28.76 17.28
N ALA A 280 -12.90 27.50 17.01
CA ALA A 280 -13.62 26.61 16.11
C ALA A 280 -13.29 25.13 16.39
N VAL A 281 -14.16 24.25 15.89
CA VAL A 281 -13.93 22.81 15.82
C VAL A 281 -13.91 22.40 14.35
N LEU A 282 -12.82 21.77 13.91
CA LEU A 282 -12.77 20.99 12.69
C LEU A 282 -13.50 19.67 12.95
N TYR A 283 -14.63 19.49 12.29
CA TYR A 283 -15.48 18.33 12.41
C TYR A 283 -15.33 17.41 11.20
N VAL A 284 -15.28 16.11 11.47
CA VAL A 284 -15.23 15.04 10.47
C VAL A 284 -16.60 14.33 10.50
N PRO A 285 -17.54 14.72 9.61
CA PRO A 285 -18.92 14.20 9.61
C PRO A 285 -18.99 12.75 9.10
N SER A 286 -18.16 12.42 8.13
CA SER A 286 -18.03 11.12 7.49
C SER A 286 -16.55 10.70 7.50
N ARG A 287 -16.27 9.43 7.17
CA ARG A 287 -14.89 8.93 7.09
C ARG A 287 -14.08 9.75 6.07
N VAL A 288 -12.99 10.34 6.54
CA VAL A 288 -12.03 11.08 5.70
C VAL A 288 -10.81 10.22 5.43
N ILE A 289 -10.36 10.15 4.17
CA ILE A 289 -9.11 9.51 3.77
C ILE A 289 -8.11 10.60 3.36
N ILE A 290 -6.97 10.60 4.03
CA ILE A 290 -5.80 11.40 3.69
C ILE A 290 -4.75 10.46 3.12
N SER A 291 -4.18 10.81 1.98
CA SER A 291 -3.25 9.96 1.24
C SER A 291 -1.91 10.64 0.96
N ALA A 292 -0.84 9.95 1.31
CA ALA A 292 0.56 10.17 0.94
C ALA A 292 1.11 8.99 0.10
N ASP A 293 0.22 8.28 -0.60
CA ASP A 293 0.58 7.40 -1.72
C ASP A 293 1.17 8.23 -2.90
N ILE A 294 1.54 7.57 -4.01
CA ILE A 294 2.29 8.17 -5.15
C ILE A 294 1.37 8.68 -6.25
#